data_AF-A0A7C1EIZ9-F1
#
_entry.id   AF-A0A7C1EIZ9-F1
#
_cell.length_a   1.000
_cell.length_b   1.000
_cell.length_c   1.000
_cell.angle_alpha   90.00
_cell.angle_beta   90.00
_cell.angle_gamma   90.00
#
_symmetry.space_group_name_H-M   'P 1'
#
loop_
_entity.id
_entity.type
_entity.pdbx_description
1 polymer ?
#
loop_
_entity_poly.entity_id
_entity_poly.type
_entity_poly.pdbx_seq_one_letter_code
_entity_poly.pdbx_strand_id
1 'polypeptide(L)'
;MAEDIELQGVLNEEEEALLREFEAQRKKDKKESAPEPPVFMGVKSRPSEEINRESGLTPEEEELLAEFENTREKASAARQKEAAPAAGGNVPEAPGENKAAEEKEEDTEERIQREIEEEILKAKKQIEQEKKENAGEQPEKETAAVKEAAVDMDEVRKKIEEETRERVERELKERIENETREKYEMYLRAKLENEIRSRIEKENSEKQAKILETLEKIHEAESKKSSVSEEEIKEKIKKEMEEERKKKQAALMSKLDGIKMNSRRVEEQKKFVAEKKIESGEIALSHTDRLILVRLFEEIQKILAELVGSYTDAKKVEKMFFKAADTAIKKNPEIMKKAITDREGRLRTDGSLETARIMANVNAYPGTEAKRSRAFFKGLRDVFEERLIACEIATDIDTRERITSELMRRMTKVFSKNDYNRKMGKIFMQHIMPDTSLQAEDD
;
A
#
# COMPACT_ATOMS: atom_id res chain seq x y z
N MET A 1 -25.74 -45.90 10.99
CA MET A 1 -25.57 -45.86 9.53
C MET A 1 -25.67 -44.41 9.12
N ALA A 2 -24.53 -43.74 9.04
CA ALA A 2 -24.39 -42.36 8.57
C ALA A 2 -23.36 -42.42 7.43
N GLU A 3 -23.74 -41.92 6.26
CA GLU A 3 -22.91 -41.88 5.06
C GLU A 3 -22.11 -40.58 5.07
N ASP A 4 -20.78 -40.71 5.07
CA ASP A 4 -19.83 -39.62 4.84
C ASP A 4 -19.80 -39.26 3.35
N ILE A 5 -20.01 -37.98 3.04
CA ILE A 5 -19.81 -37.43 1.68
C ILE A 5 -18.53 -36.60 1.70
N GLU A 6 -17.44 -37.19 1.18
CA GLU A 6 -16.20 -36.48 0.84
C GLU A 6 -16.42 -35.65 -0.43
N LEU A 7 -16.46 -34.32 -0.30
CA LEU A 7 -16.38 -33.39 -1.43
C LEU A 7 -14.92 -32.97 -1.64
N GLN A 8 -14.18 -33.75 -2.42
CA GLN A 8 -12.91 -33.30 -2.99
C GLN A 8 -13.18 -32.39 -4.19
N GLY A 9 -12.97 -31.08 -4.01
CA GLY A 9 -12.94 -30.11 -5.09
C GLY A 9 -11.64 -30.22 -5.87
N VAL A 10 -11.63 -31.04 -6.91
CA VAL A 10 -10.54 -31.05 -7.90
C VAL A 10 -10.77 -29.84 -8.82
N LEU A 11 -9.84 -28.88 -8.78
CA LEU A 11 -9.84 -27.75 -9.73
C LEU A 11 -9.67 -28.30 -11.16
N ASN A 12 -10.39 -27.70 -12.09
CA ASN A 12 -10.37 -28.12 -13.48
C ASN A 12 -9.03 -27.68 -14.09
N GLU A 13 -8.49 -28.42 -15.07
CA GLU A 13 -7.18 -28.13 -15.68
C GLU A 13 -7.07 -26.69 -16.24
N GLU A 14 -8.19 -26.11 -16.68
CA GLU A 14 -8.25 -24.71 -17.13
C GLU A 14 -8.07 -23.69 -15.99
N GLU A 15 -8.58 -23.98 -14.79
CA GLU A 15 -8.43 -23.11 -13.63
C GLU A 15 -6.99 -23.16 -13.09
N GLU A 16 -6.34 -24.32 -13.20
CA GLU A 16 -4.93 -24.48 -12.83
C GLU A 16 -3.99 -23.74 -13.79
N ALA A 17 -4.33 -23.69 -15.09
CA ALA A 17 -3.58 -22.95 -16.10
C ALA A 17 -3.65 -21.43 -15.89
N LEU A 18 -4.84 -20.90 -15.59
CA LEU A 18 -5.04 -19.48 -15.29
C LEU A 18 -4.30 -19.05 -14.00
N LEU A 19 -4.24 -19.91 -12.99
CA LEU A 19 -3.48 -19.62 -11.77
C LEU A 19 -1.98 -19.49 -12.05
N ARG A 20 -1.42 -20.34 -12.93
CA ARG A 20 0.00 -20.30 -13.30
C ARG A 20 0.36 -19.05 -14.10
N GLU A 21 -0.51 -18.62 -15.01
CA GLU A 21 -0.30 -17.40 -15.80
C GLU A 21 -0.33 -16.15 -14.90
N PHE A 22 -1.25 -16.11 -13.94
CA PHE A 22 -1.38 -14.98 -13.00
C PHE A 22 -0.18 -14.88 -12.03
N GLU A 23 0.37 -16.00 -11.57
CA GLU A 23 1.57 -16.01 -10.72
C GLU A 23 2.84 -15.61 -11.48
N ALA A 24 2.93 -15.94 -12.78
CA ALA A 24 4.04 -15.50 -13.63
C ALA A 24 4.04 -13.97 -13.81
N GLN A 25 2.87 -13.36 -13.97
CA GLN A 25 2.73 -11.91 -14.10
C GLN A 25 3.15 -11.18 -12.80
N ARG A 26 2.71 -11.64 -11.62
CA ARG A 26 3.09 -11.02 -10.34
C ARG A 26 4.59 -11.09 -10.02
N LYS A 27 5.32 -12.05 -10.58
CA LYS A 27 6.78 -12.13 -10.42
C LYS A 27 7.53 -11.13 -11.29
N LYS A 28 6.97 -10.70 -12.42
CA LYS A 28 7.53 -9.61 -13.23
C LYS A 28 7.38 -8.26 -12.53
N ASP A 29 6.20 -7.99 -11.96
CA ASP A 29 5.88 -6.66 -11.42
C ASP A 29 6.55 -6.34 -10.06
N LYS A 30 7.17 -7.33 -9.40
CA LYS A 30 7.75 -7.18 -8.05
C LYS A 30 9.24 -6.84 -8.04
N LYS A 31 9.87 -6.69 -9.21
CA LYS A 31 11.30 -6.41 -9.33
C LYS A 31 11.66 -4.92 -9.42
N GLU A 32 10.66 -4.04 -9.52
CA GLU A 32 10.87 -2.60 -9.67
C GLU A 32 10.12 -1.83 -8.57
N SER A 33 10.79 -0.82 -8.02
CA SER A 33 10.29 0.24 -7.13
C SER A 33 10.11 -0.06 -5.63
N ALA A 34 10.99 0.57 -4.82
CA ALA A 34 10.65 1.13 -3.51
C ALA A 34 11.58 2.33 -3.20
N PRO A 35 11.08 3.59 -3.23
CA PRO A 35 11.79 4.76 -2.70
C PRO A 35 11.40 5.10 -1.26
N GLU A 36 12.29 5.82 -0.59
CA GLU A 36 12.08 6.49 0.71
C GLU A 36 11.93 8.03 0.56
N PRO A 37 11.36 8.73 1.58
CA PRO A 37 10.78 10.07 1.43
C PRO A 37 11.72 11.25 1.85
N PRO A 38 11.45 12.49 1.39
CA PRO A 38 12.31 13.65 1.64
C PRO A 38 11.86 14.57 2.79
N VAL A 39 12.80 15.37 3.29
CA VAL A 39 12.60 16.45 4.28
C VAL A 39 13.00 17.81 3.68
N PHE A 40 12.19 18.82 3.98
CA PHE A 40 12.13 20.17 3.40
C PHE A 40 12.92 21.20 4.22
N MET A 41 13.59 22.19 3.59
CA MET A 41 13.71 23.58 4.08
C MET A 41 14.48 24.55 3.13
N GLY A 42 13.82 25.64 2.69
CA GLY A 42 14.18 27.02 3.08
C GLY A 42 15.22 27.88 2.31
N VAL A 43 14.78 28.56 1.24
CA VAL A 43 15.01 29.98 0.79
C VAL A 43 16.43 30.62 0.78
N LYS A 44 16.91 31.13 -0.37
CA LYS A 44 17.10 32.57 -0.76
C LYS A 44 18.03 32.76 -1.97
N SER A 45 17.73 33.81 -2.73
CA SER A 45 18.05 34.13 -4.13
C SER A 45 19.32 34.96 -4.43
N ARG A 46 19.84 34.79 -5.67
CA ARG A 46 20.71 35.65 -6.56
C ARG A 46 22.20 35.24 -6.73
N PRO A 47 22.92 35.70 -7.78
CA PRO A 47 22.57 35.99 -9.18
C PRO A 47 23.47 35.22 -10.19
N SER A 48 23.04 35.21 -11.46
CA SER A 48 23.53 34.51 -12.65
C SER A 48 24.90 34.96 -13.20
N GLU A 49 25.74 34.01 -13.61
CA GLU A 49 26.86 34.21 -14.56
C GLU A 49 26.82 33.15 -15.67
N GLU A 50 26.94 33.63 -16.90
CA GLU A 50 26.86 32.92 -18.18
C GLU A 50 28.05 31.99 -18.43
N ILE A 51 27.81 30.74 -18.86
CA ILE A 51 28.83 29.92 -19.53
C ILE A 51 28.22 29.24 -20.77
N ASN A 52 28.54 29.82 -21.93
CA ASN A 52 28.45 29.22 -23.25
C ASN A 52 29.28 27.93 -23.34
N ARG A 53 28.67 26.81 -23.74
CA ARG A 53 29.37 25.72 -24.42
C ARG A 53 28.53 25.13 -25.55
N GLU A 54 29.02 25.38 -26.76
CA GLU A 54 28.63 24.74 -27.99
C GLU A 54 29.03 23.25 -27.95
N SER A 55 28.05 22.36 -28.15
CA SER A 55 28.30 20.98 -28.58
C SER A 55 27.36 20.69 -29.73
N GLY A 56 27.91 20.63 -30.95
CA GLY A 56 27.19 20.24 -32.15
C GLY A 56 26.88 18.75 -32.14
N LEU A 57 25.66 18.42 -32.57
CA LEU A 57 25.16 17.06 -32.73
C LEU A 57 25.97 16.31 -33.79
N THR A 58 26.09 15.00 -33.61
CA THR A 58 26.72 14.10 -34.57
C THR A 58 25.80 13.86 -35.79
N PRO A 59 26.35 13.46 -36.96
CA PRO A 59 25.53 13.24 -38.17
C PRO A 59 24.43 12.18 -38.01
N GLU A 60 24.64 11.18 -37.15
CA GLU A 60 23.61 10.17 -36.82
C GLU A 60 22.48 10.77 -35.96
N GLU A 61 22.81 11.73 -35.08
CA GLU A 61 21.81 12.47 -34.30
C GLU A 61 21.03 13.47 -35.16
N GLU A 62 21.67 14.11 -36.15
CA GLU A 62 20.95 14.94 -37.15
C GLU A 62 19.98 14.11 -38.00
N GLU A 63 20.34 12.87 -38.38
CA GLU A 63 19.46 11.99 -39.15
C GLU A 63 18.26 11.52 -38.32
N LEU A 64 18.47 11.19 -37.04
CA LEU A 64 17.39 10.85 -36.11
C LEU A 64 16.47 12.04 -35.83
N LEU A 65 17.03 13.25 -35.72
CA LEU A 65 16.24 14.48 -35.54
C LEU A 65 15.36 14.74 -36.78
N ALA A 66 15.91 14.53 -37.98
CA ALA A 66 15.18 14.67 -39.24
C ALA A 66 14.05 13.64 -39.39
N GLU A 67 14.26 12.37 -39.00
CA GLU A 67 13.20 11.36 -38.97
C GLU A 67 12.09 11.72 -37.96
N PHE A 68 12.48 12.26 -36.80
CA PHE A 68 11.54 12.67 -35.77
C PHE A 68 10.68 13.86 -36.21
N GLU A 69 11.28 14.87 -36.84
CA GLU A 69 10.57 16.03 -37.39
C GLU A 69 9.59 15.63 -38.50
N ASN A 70 9.99 14.73 -39.41
CA ASN A 70 9.12 14.22 -40.47
C ASN A 70 7.92 13.45 -39.90
N THR A 71 8.14 12.71 -38.81
CA THR A 71 7.07 11.97 -38.11
C THR A 71 6.11 12.93 -37.39
N ARG A 72 6.64 14.00 -36.77
CA ARG A 72 5.86 15.07 -36.13
C ARG A 72 5.02 15.83 -37.15
N GLU A 73 5.55 16.11 -38.34
CA GLU A 73 4.85 16.82 -39.41
C GLU A 73 3.73 15.98 -40.03
N LYS A 74 3.94 14.66 -40.20
CA LYS A 74 2.88 13.72 -40.61
C LYS A 74 1.76 13.62 -39.58
N ALA A 75 2.10 13.60 -38.29
CA ALA A 75 1.12 13.55 -37.21
C ALA A 75 0.31 14.84 -37.09
N SER A 76 0.92 16.01 -37.32
CA SER A 76 0.21 17.29 -37.30
C SER A 76 -0.72 17.46 -38.51
N ALA A 77 -0.30 17.00 -39.70
CA ALA A 77 -1.12 17.00 -40.90
C ALA A 77 -2.34 16.06 -40.79
N ALA A 78 -2.20 14.92 -40.11
CA ALA A 78 -3.31 14.01 -39.84
C ALA A 78 -4.35 14.65 -38.89
N ARG A 79 -3.90 15.35 -37.85
CA ARG A 79 -4.79 16.05 -36.91
C ARG A 79 -5.54 17.23 -37.55
N GLN A 80 -4.94 17.93 -38.50
CA GLN A 80 -5.61 19.01 -39.23
C GLN A 80 -6.67 18.50 -40.22
N LYS A 81 -6.57 17.25 -40.70
CA LYS A 81 -7.59 16.64 -41.57
C LYS A 81 -8.82 16.12 -40.81
N GLU A 82 -8.72 15.85 -39.51
CA GLU A 82 -9.86 15.45 -38.67
C GLU A 82 -10.64 16.63 -38.08
N ALA A 83 -10.12 17.86 -38.17
CA ALA A 83 -10.74 19.07 -37.64
C ALA A 83 -11.38 19.94 -38.76
N ALA A 84 -12.45 19.46 -39.37
CA ALA A 84 -13.40 20.29 -40.13
C ALA A 84 -14.86 19.80 -39.88
N PRO A 85 -15.86 20.69 -39.83
CA PRO A 85 -16.85 20.67 -38.75
C PRO A 85 -18.20 20.05 -39.13
N ALA A 86 -18.81 19.30 -38.20
CA ALA A 86 -20.24 19.10 -38.13
C ALA A 86 -20.79 19.87 -36.92
N ALA A 87 -21.79 20.70 -37.18
CA ALA A 87 -22.26 21.78 -36.35
C ALA A 87 -23.05 21.34 -35.10
N GLY A 88 -22.95 22.16 -34.05
CA GLY A 88 -24.06 22.45 -33.13
C GLY A 88 -23.88 21.96 -31.70
N GLY A 89 -23.40 22.83 -30.80
CA GLY A 89 -23.56 22.63 -29.35
C GLY A 89 -22.55 23.39 -28.50
N ASN A 90 -23.00 24.51 -27.93
CA ASN A 90 -22.29 25.37 -26.97
C ASN A 90 -21.65 24.59 -25.79
N VAL A 91 -20.32 24.69 -25.64
CA VAL A 91 -19.56 24.51 -24.38
C VAL A 91 -18.30 25.40 -24.48
N PRO A 92 -17.88 26.13 -23.41
CA PRO A 92 -16.86 27.18 -23.53
C PRO A 92 -15.44 26.65 -23.74
N GLU A 93 -14.70 27.33 -24.61
CA GLU A 93 -13.27 27.15 -24.90
C GLU A 93 -12.39 27.47 -23.69
N ALA A 94 -11.40 26.62 -23.42
CA ALA A 94 -10.22 26.93 -22.60
C ALA A 94 -8.98 26.98 -23.52
N PRO A 95 -8.08 27.98 -23.39
CA PRO A 95 -7.01 28.20 -24.34
C PRO A 95 -5.74 27.38 -24.05
N GLY A 96 -5.14 26.92 -25.14
CA GLY A 96 -3.81 26.32 -25.37
C GLY A 96 -2.78 26.22 -24.24
N GLU A 97 -2.36 24.98 -23.95
CA GLU A 97 -1.25 24.64 -23.04
C GLU A 97 -0.15 23.76 -23.69
N ASN A 98 0.02 23.77 -25.02
CA ASN A 98 1.04 22.91 -25.67
C ASN A 98 2.35 23.61 -26.08
N LYS A 99 2.59 24.85 -25.66
CA LYS A 99 3.92 25.50 -25.71
C LYS A 99 4.55 25.72 -24.33
N ALA A 100 3.78 25.58 -23.25
CA ALA A 100 4.24 25.78 -21.88
C ALA A 100 4.90 24.54 -21.25
N ALA A 101 5.04 23.44 -22.00
CA ALA A 101 5.63 22.19 -21.52
C ALA A 101 7.13 22.10 -21.85
N GLU A 102 7.56 22.51 -23.05
CA GLU A 102 8.98 22.57 -23.43
C GLU A 102 9.73 23.67 -22.64
N GLU A 103 9.13 24.85 -22.44
CA GLU A 103 9.70 25.90 -21.55
C GLU A 103 9.78 25.49 -20.07
N LYS A 104 9.02 24.47 -19.63
CA LYS A 104 9.06 23.98 -18.24
C LYS A 104 10.10 22.89 -18.02
N GLU A 105 10.52 22.16 -19.05
CA GLU A 105 11.62 21.19 -18.94
C GLU A 105 12.97 21.90 -18.84
N GLU A 106 13.21 22.93 -19.64
CA GLU A 106 14.45 23.72 -19.62
C GLU A 106 14.66 24.43 -18.26
N ASP A 107 13.59 24.96 -17.66
CA ASP A 107 13.61 25.61 -16.33
C ASP A 107 13.82 24.61 -15.18
N THR A 108 13.55 23.30 -15.39
CA THR A 108 13.81 22.26 -14.39
C THR A 108 15.25 21.76 -14.39
N GLU A 109 15.89 21.67 -15.56
CA GLU A 109 17.29 21.25 -15.67
C GLU A 109 18.24 22.32 -15.10
N GLU A 110 18.00 23.60 -15.41
CA GLU A 110 18.77 24.70 -14.82
C GLU A 110 18.60 24.75 -13.29
N ARG A 111 17.42 24.43 -12.78
CA ARG A 111 17.15 24.43 -11.34
C ARG A 111 17.92 23.32 -10.62
N ILE A 112 18.06 22.15 -11.24
CA ILE A 112 18.83 21.03 -10.69
C ILE A 112 20.33 21.35 -10.71
N GLN A 113 20.85 21.94 -11.80
CA GLN A 113 22.26 22.35 -11.86
C GLN A 113 22.60 23.39 -10.79
N ARG A 114 21.71 24.37 -10.54
CA ARG A 114 21.88 25.35 -9.46
C ARG A 114 21.91 24.71 -8.07
N GLU A 115 21.10 23.67 -7.83
CA GLU A 115 21.03 22.98 -6.54
C GLU A 115 22.31 22.18 -6.25
N ILE A 116 22.87 21.53 -7.28
CA ILE A 116 24.16 20.82 -7.22
C ILE A 116 25.32 21.79 -6.93
N GLU A 117 25.37 22.93 -7.62
CA GLU A 117 26.42 23.94 -7.41
C GLU A 117 26.36 24.53 -5.99
N GLU A 118 25.16 24.73 -5.44
CA GLU A 118 24.97 25.24 -4.09
C GLU A 118 25.46 24.25 -3.00
N GLU A 119 25.22 22.94 -3.18
CA GLU A 119 25.75 21.91 -2.28
C GLU A 119 27.28 21.83 -2.32
N ILE A 120 27.88 21.89 -3.52
CA ILE A 120 29.35 21.91 -3.68
C ILE A 120 29.94 23.14 -2.98
N LEU A 121 29.29 24.30 -3.06
CA LEU A 121 29.74 25.52 -2.40
C LEU A 121 29.63 25.42 -0.87
N LYS A 122 28.56 24.80 -0.34
CA LYS A 122 28.39 24.55 1.10
C LYS A 122 29.48 23.61 1.63
N ALA A 123 29.77 22.52 0.92
CA ALA A 123 30.83 21.58 1.29
C ALA A 123 32.22 22.26 1.30
N LYS A 124 32.52 23.10 0.29
CA LYS A 124 33.78 23.87 0.26
C LYS A 124 33.94 24.81 1.45
N LYS A 125 32.86 25.49 1.86
CA LYS A 125 32.89 26.38 3.04
C LYS A 125 33.09 25.62 4.34
N GLN A 126 32.48 24.44 4.50
CA GLN A 126 32.69 23.58 5.67
C GLN A 126 34.16 23.13 5.76
N ILE A 127 34.74 22.67 4.65
CA ILE A 127 36.15 22.26 4.59
C ILE A 127 37.09 23.44 4.89
N GLU A 128 36.80 24.65 4.41
CA GLU A 128 37.62 25.84 4.70
C GLU A 128 37.50 26.27 6.17
N GLN A 129 36.32 26.13 6.77
CA GLN A 129 36.09 26.42 8.18
C GLN A 129 36.82 25.40 9.07
N GLU A 130 36.74 24.11 8.76
CA GLU A 130 37.49 23.04 9.45
C GLU A 130 39.02 23.24 9.33
N LYS A 131 39.50 23.71 8.17
CA LYS A 131 40.93 24.07 7.99
C LYS A 131 41.34 25.26 8.83
N LYS A 132 40.48 26.27 9.01
CA LYS A 132 40.78 27.44 9.87
C LYS A 132 40.73 27.08 11.36
N GLU A 133 39.82 26.20 11.76
CA GLU A 133 39.72 25.70 13.14
C GLU A 133 40.91 24.78 13.50
N ASN A 134 41.42 24.00 12.55
CA ASN A 134 42.60 23.13 12.75
C ASN A 134 43.97 23.80 12.55
N ALA A 135 44.04 25.01 11.97
CA ALA A 135 45.30 25.74 11.77
C ALA A 135 45.73 26.59 12.99
N GLY A 136 45.02 26.48 14.11
CA GLY A 136 45.19 27.31 15.30
C GLY A 136 46.05 26.71 16.41
N GLU A 137 47.13 25.96 16.13
CA GLU A 137 48.14 25.65 17.16
C GLU A 137 49.53 25.31 16.56
N GLN A 138 50.45 26.26 16.75
CA GLN A 138 51.92 26.25 16.58
C GLN A 138 52.56 26.18 15.16
N PRO A 139 53.50 27.11 14.85
CA PRO A 139 54.37 26.98 13.69
C PRO A 139 55.68 26.26 14.04
N GLU A 140 56.30 25.70 13.00
CA GLU A 140 57.68 25.19 12.95
C GLU A 140 57.94 23.80 13.55
N LYS A 141 57.74 22.76 12.73
CA LYS A 141 58.80 21.84 12.27
C LYS A 141 58.22 20.84 11.27
N GLU A 142 58.98 20.65 10.18
CA GLU A 142 59.24 19.40 9.44
C GLU A 142 58.11 18.34 9.30
N THR A 143 57.93 17.56 8.25
CA THR A 143 58.57 17.20 6.97
C THR A 143 57.65 16.08 6.43
N ALA A 144 57.61 15.83 5.11
CA ALA A 144 57.06 14.61 4.46
C ALA A 144 55.57 14.21 4.69
N ALA A 145 55.03 14.26 5.91
CA ALA A 145 53.66 13.86 6.29
C ALA A 145 52.56 14.73 5.63
N VAL A 146 52.87 15.97 5.26
CA VAL A 146 51.90 16.86 4.57
C VAL A 146 51.65 16.42 3.12
N LYS A 147 52.58 15.68 2.49
CA LYS A 147 52.34 15.12 1.14
C LYS A 147 51.53 13.82 1.18
N GLU A 148 51.69 12.99 2.22
CA GLU A 148 50.82 11.82 2.43
C GLU A 148 49.39 12.24 2.79
N ALA A 149 49.22 13.22 3.69
CA ALA A 149 47.90 13.75 4.05
C ALA A 149 47.19 14.49 2.89
N ALA A 150 47.94 15.06 1.94
CA ALA A 150 47.36 15.65 0.72
C ALA A 150 46.87 14.59 -0.28
N VAL A 151 47.55 13.44 -0.36
CA VAL A 151 47.13 12.30 -1.20
C VAL A 151 45.89 11.62 -0.63
N ASP A 152 45.77 11.51 0.69
CA ASP A 152 44.57 10.97 1.35
C ASP A 152 43.33 11.88 1.17
N MET A 153 43.51 13.20 1.13
CA MET A 153 42.40 14.14 0.92
C MET A 153 41.85 14.11 -0.52
N ASP A 154 42.71 13.87 -1.52
CA ASP A 154 42.27 13.70 -2.91
C ASP A 154 41.50 12.39 -3.11
N GLU A 155 41.88 11.31 -2.41
CA GLU A 155 41.08 10.07 -2.39
C GLU A 155 39.72 10.26 -1.70
N VAL A 156 39.67 10.98 -0.58
CA VAL A 156 38.42 11.31 0.11
C VAL A 156 37.51 12.15 -0.78
N ARG A 157 38.07 13.15 -1.46
CA ARG A 157 37.32 13.99 -2.40
C ARG A 157 36.76 13.19 -3.58
N LYS A 158 37.56 12.27 -4.14
CA LYS A 158 37.12 11.40 -5.24
C LYS A 158 36.00 10.44 -4.81
N LYS A 159 36.08 9.88 -3.58
CA LYS A 159 35.01 9.04 -3.02
C LYS A 159 33.71 9.84 -2.80
N ILE A 160 33.81 11.07 -2.31
CA ILE A 160 32.63 11.94 -2.15
C ILE A 160 32.02 12.33 -3.50
N GLU A 161 32.84 12.70 -4.50
CA GLU A 161 32.37 13.01 -5.85
C GLU A 161 31.71 11.80 -6.54
N GLU A 162 32.24 10.59 -6.33
CA GLU A 162 31.66 9.36 -6.86
C GLU A 162 30.35 8.97 -6.15
N GLU A 163 30.30 9.07 -4.81
CA GLU A 163 29.08 8.77 -4.03
C GLU A 163 27.95 9.77 -4.33
N THR A 164 28.27 11.06 -4.47
CA THR A 164 27.30 12.09 -4.85
C THR A 164 26.80 11.90 -6.27
N ARG A 165 27.69 11.59 -7.22
CA ARG A 165 27.30 11.28 -8.60
C ARG A 165 26.39 10.07 -8.67
N GLU A 166 26.72 8.97 -7.99
CA GLU A 166 25.88 7.78 -7.97
C GLU A 166 24.51 8.03 -7.33
N ARG A 167 24.44 8.88 -6.31
CA ARG A 167 23.18 9.27 -5.68
C ARG A 167 22.31 10.08 -6.64
N VAL A 168 22.89 11.06 -7.33
CA VAL A 168 22.16 11.89 -8.31
C VAL A 168 21.69 11.07 -9.51
N GLU A 169 22.54 10.17 -10.05
CA GLU A 169 22.14 9.28 -11.14
C GLU A 169 20.99 8.34 -10.73
N ARG A 170 20.99 7.84 -9.49
CA ARG A 170 19.87 7.04 -8.95
C ARG A 170 18.58 7.84 -8.83
N GLU A 171 18.64 9.04 -8.25
CA GLU A 171 17.46 9.89 -8.05
C GLU A 171 16.85 10.34 -9.40
N LEU A 172 17.67 10.70 -10.39
CA LEU A 172 17.22 11.04 -11.74
C LEU A 172 16.56 9.86 -12.44
N LYS A 173 17.18 8.68 -12.36
CA LYS A 173 16.65 7.47 -12.99
C LYS A 173 15.30 7.08 -12.39
N GLU A 174 15.17 7.13 -11.06
CA GLU A 174 13.92 6.82 -10.38
C GLU A 174 12.81 7.82 -10.70
N ARG A 175 13.15 9.11 -10.85
CA ARG A 175 12.19 10.15 -11.23
C ARG A 175 11.67 9.96 -12.65
N ILE A 176 12.55 9.68 -13.61
CA ILE A 176 12.17 9.40 -15.00
C ILE A 176 11.32 8.13 -15.08
N GLU A 177 11.68 7.08 -14.34
CA GLU A 177 10.91 5.83 -14.30
C GLU A 177 9.51 6.03 -13.71
N ASN A 178 9.39 6.82 -12.64
CA ASN A 178 8.09 7.15 -12.04
C ASN A 178 7.22 8.01 -12.97
N GLU A 179 7.78 9.05 -13.60
CA GLU A 179 7.01 9.92 -14.50
C GLU A 179 6.55 9.18 -15.77
N THR A 180 7.40 8.29 -16.31
CA THR A 180 7.02 7.46 -17.47
C THR A 180 5.95 6.43 -17.08
N ARG A 181 6.06 5.82 -15.90
CA ARG A 181 5.05 4.90 -15.35
C ARG A 181 3.72 5.60 -15.12
N GLU A 182 3.71 6.78 -14.52
CA GLU A 182 2.47 7.56 -14.30
C GLU A 182 1.79 7.93 -15.62
N LYS A 183 2.55 8.41 -16.62
CA LYS A 183 2.03 8.70 -17.96
C LYS A 183 1.41 7.45 -18.60
N TYR A 184 2.05 6.28 -18.45
CA TYR A 184 1.55 5.02 -18.98
C TYR A 184 0.29 4.51 -18.25
N GLU A 185 0.26 4.61 -16.91
CA GLU A 185 -0.92 4.26 -16.12
C GLU A 185 -2.12 5.17 -16.41
N MET A 186 -1.89 6.48 -16.59
CA MET A 186 -2.93 7.43 -17.02
C MET A 186 -3.48 7.06 -18.40
N TYR A 187 -2.61 6.76 -19.36
CA TYR A 187 -3.03 6.34 -20.70
C TYR A 187 -3.88 5.05 -20.67
N LEU A 188 -3.46 4.05 -19.90
CA LEU A 188 -4.21 2.80 -19.73
C LEU A 188 -5.57 3.02 -19.07
N ARG A 189 -5.63 3.86 -18.02
CA ARG A 189 -6.90 4.21 -17.36
C ARG A 189 -7.85 4.91 -18.32
N ALA A 190 -7.37 5.90 -19.07
CA ALA A 190 -8.20 6.61 -20.05
C ALA A 190 -8.72 5.67 -21.15
N LYS A 191 -7.90 4.74 -21.62
CA LYS A 191 -8.30 3.74 -22.62
C LYS A 191 -9.37 2.79 -22.08
N LEU A 192 -9.18 2.25 -20.88
CA LEU A 192 -10.15 1.37 -20.21
C LEU A 192 -11.46 2.09 -19.90
N GLU A 193 -11.40 3.34 -19.44
CA GLU A 193 -12.59 4.12 -19.12
C GLU A 193 -13.42 4.41 -20.38
N ASN A 194 -12.77 4.76 -21.49
CA ASN A 194 -13.45 4.95 -22.78
C ASN A 194 -14.07 3.65 -23.30
N GLU A 195 -13.39 2.52 -23.16
CA GLU A 195 -13.92 1.23 -23.56
C GLU A 195 -15.16 0.83 -22.74
N ILE A 196 -15.11 1.04 -21.42
CA ILE A 196 -16.26 0.79 -20.53
C ILE A 196 -17.42 1.72 -20.88
N ARG A 197 -17.16 3.02 -21.07
CA ARG A 197 -18.21 3.99 -21.47
C ARG A 197 -18.87 3.61 -22.79
N SER A 198 -18.09 3.26 -23.81
CA SER A 198 -18.61 2.83 -25.11
C SER A 198 -19.47 1.56 -24.99
N ARG A 199 -19.06 0.59 -24.15
CA ARG A 199 -19.84 -0.63 -23.92
C ARG A 199 -21.17 -0.34 -23.23
N ILE A 200 -21.18 0.52 -22.21
CA ILE A 200 -22.40 0.92 -21.49
C ILE A 200 -23.36 1.67 -22.42
N GLU A 201 -22.83 2.58 -23.23
CA GLU A 201 -23.64 3.37 -24.18
C GLU A 201 -24.30 2.48 -25.23
N LYS A 202 -23.54 1.52 -25.78
CA LYS A 202 -24.09 0.53 -26.72
C LYS A 202 -25.18 -0.31 -26.08
N GLU A 203 -24.96 -0.85 -24.88
CA GLU A 203 -25.96 -1.65 -24.17
C GLU A 203 -27.23 -0.85 -23.85
N ASN A 204 -27.08 0.43 -23.47
CA ASN A 204 -28.20 1.32 -23.23
C ASN A 204 -28.97 1.65 -24.51
N SER A 205 -28.29 1.90 -25.63
CA SER A 205 -28.92 2.14 -26.92
C SER A 205 -29.73 0.91 -27.40
N GLU A 206 -29.19 -0.30 -27.21
CA GLU A 206 -29.89 -1.55 -27.54
C GLU A 206 -31.12 -1.78 -26.66
N LYS A 207 -31.04 -1.43 -25.37
CA LYS A 207 -32.21 -1.48 -24.46
C LYS A 207 -33.27 -0.47 -24.85
N GLN A 208 -32.88 0.76 -25.19
CA GLN A 208 -33.81 1.80 -25.65
C GLN A 208 -34.49 1.41 -26.96
N ALA A 209 -33.76 0.84 -27.92
CA ALA A 209 -34.32 0.34 -29.18
C ALA A 209 -35.36 -0.76 -28.94
N LYS A 210 -35.07 -1.73 -28.06
CA LYS A 210 -36.03 -2.78 -27.68
C LYS A 210 -37.29 -2.23 -27.02
N ILE A 211 -37.16 -1.20 -26.17
CA ILE A 211 -38.31 -0.55 -25.54
C ILE A 211 -39.17 0.14 -26.61
N LEU A 212 -38.57 0.89 -27.52
CA LEU A 212 -39.29 1.54 -28.62
C LEU A 212 -40.01 0.53 -29.51
N GLU A 213 -39.35 -0.57 -29.88
CA GLU A 213 -39.96 -1.65 -30.66
C GLU A 213 -41.17 -2.27 -29.93
N THR A 214 -41.08 -2.47 -28.62
CA THR A 214 -42.23 -2.97 -27.84
C THR A 214 -43.37 -1.96 -27.75
N LEU A 215 -43.07 -0.66 -27.67
CA LEU A 215 -44.08 0.39 -27.66
C LEU A 215 -44.79 0.51 -29.01
N GLU A 216 -44.06 0.37 -30.11
CA GLU A 216 -44.63 0.38 -31.46
C GLU A 216 -45.57 -0.81 -31.68
N LYS A 217 -45.17 -2.01 -31.23
CA LYS A 217 -46.04 -3.20 -31.23
C LYS A 217 -47.31 -3.03 -30.39
N ILE A 218 -47.21 -2.33 -29.26
CA ILE A 218 -48.38 -2.00 -28.44
C ILE A 218 -49.29 -1.00 -29.18
N HIS A 219 -48.73 0.03 -29.79
CA HIS A 219 -49.48 1.04 -30.55
C HIS A 219 -50.17 0.46 -31.80
N GLU A 220 -49.52 -0.47 -32.51
CA GLU A 220 -50.15 -1.24 -33.60
C GLU A 220 -51.28 -2.15 -33.12
N ALA A 221 -51.14 -2.74 -31.92
CA ALA A 221 -52.18 -3.57 -31.32
C ALA A 221 -53.38 -2.72 -30.82
N GLU A 222 -53.14 -1.49 -30.40
CA GLU A 222 -54.17 -0.53 -29.98
C GLU A 222 -54.91 0.08 -31.18
N SER A 223 -54.20 0.48 -32.24
CA SER A 223 -54.81 1.03 -33.46
C SER A 223 -55.66 0.01 -34.23
N LYS A 224 -55.38 -1.31 -34.07
CA LYS A 224 -56.22 -2.40 -34.60
C LYS A 224 -57.46 -2.71 -33.75
N LYS A 225 -57.61 -2.11 -32.56
CA LYS A 225 -58.76 -2.32 -31.65
C LYS A 225 -59.78 -1.17 -31.68
N SER A 226 -59.70 -0.23 -32.62
CA SER A 226 -60.71 0.83 -32.77
C SER A 226 -61.91 0.37 -33.60
N SER A 227 -62.80 -0.40 -33.00
CA SER A 227 -64.25 -0.23 -33.21
C SER A 227 -65.00 -0.95 -32.11
N VAL A 228 -65.96 -0.24 -31.51
CA VAL A 228 -67.03 -0.67 -30.58
C VAL A 228 -66.89 -0.17 -29.13
N SER A 229 -67.76 0.82 -28.83
CA SER A 229 -68.32 1.34 -27.57
C SER A 229 -67.38 1.77 -26.43
N GLU A 230 -67.28 3.10 -26.27
CA GLU A 230 -66.29 3.83 -25.46
C GLU A 230 -66.58 4.00 -23.96
N GLU A 231 -67.68 3.50 -23.41
CA GLU A 231 -68.06 3.87 -22.02
C GLU A 231 -67.87 2.73 -21.00
N GLU A 232 -68.07 1.47 -21.36
CA GLU A 232 -67.85 0.34 -20.42
C GLU A 232 -66.37 -0.09 -20.32
N ILE A 233 -65.56 0.23 -21.34
CA ILE A 233 -64.15 -0.13 -21.41
C ILE A 233 -63.28 0.84 -20.58
N LYS A 234 -63.62 2.13 -20.51
CA LYS A 234 -62.85 3.11 -19.73
C LYS A 234 -62.86 2.81 -18.23
N GLU A 235 -63.95 2.29 -17.68
CA GLU A 235 -64.02 1.95 -16.25
C GLU A 235 -63.28 0.63 -15.93
N LYS A 236 -63.36 -0.38 -16.82
CA LYS A 236 -62.59 -1.61 -16.69
C LYS A 236 -61.09 -1.40 -16.88
N ILE A 237 -60.67 -0.56 -17.84
CA ILE A 237 -59.26 -0.21 -18.05
C ILE A 237 -58.71 0.62 -16.89
N LYS A 238 -59.50 1.50 -16.26
CA LYS A 238 -59.02 2.24 -15.08
C LYS A 238 -58.77 1.31 -13.90
N LYS A 239 -59.67 0.36 -13.65
CA LYS A 239 -59.49 -0.69 -12.63
C LYS A 239 -58.34 -1.64 -12.97
N GLU A 240 -58.23 -2.10 -14.21
CA GLU A 240 -57.12 -2.96 -14.65
C GLU A 240 -55.77 -2.22 -14.62
N MET A 241 -55.68 -0.96 -15.03
CA MET A 241 -54.43 -0.17 -14.94
C MET A 241 -54.03 0.09 -13.49
N GLU A 242 -54.96 0.35 -12.59
CA GLU A 242 -54.64 0.59 -11.19
C GLU A 242 -54.20 -0.71 -10.49
N GLU A 243 -54.80 -1.84 -10.87
CA GLU A 243 -54.41 -3.17 -10.42
C GLU A 243 -53.06 -3.60 -11.02
N GLU A 244 -52.79 -3.27 -12.28
CA GLU A 244 -51.51 -3.53 -12.94
C GLU A 244 -50.41 -2.60 -12.40
N ARG A 245 -50.71 -1.35 -12.05
CA ARG A 245 -49.78 -0.42 -11.40
C ARG A 245 -49.45 -0.87 -9.99
N LYS A 246 -50.44 -1.37 -9.23
CA LYS A 246 -50.21 -2.01 -7.92
C LYS A 246 -49.39 -3.30 -8.05
N LYS A 247 -49.65 -4.14 -9.06
CA LYS A 247 -48.84 -5.34 -9.35
C LYS A 247 -47.41 -4.99 -9.75
N LYS A 248 -47.21 -3.96 -10.59
CA LYS A 248 -45.88 -3.46 -10.99
C LYS A 248 -45.12 -2.84 -9.82
N GLN A 249 -45.80 -2.10 -8.95
CA GLN A 249 -45.20 -1.52 -7.74
C GLN A 249 -44.83 -2.62 -6.72
N ALA A 250 -45.69 -3.62 -6.52
CA ALA A 250 -45.39 -4.78 -5.68
C ALA A 250 -44.24 -5.62 -6.24
N ALA A 251 -44.17 -5.81 -7.56
CA ALA A 251 -43.07 -6.52 -8.22
C ALA A 251 -41.74 -5.75 -8.13
N LEU A 252 -41.77 -4.41 -8.20
CA LEU A 252 -40.59 -3.55 -8.00
C LEU A 252 -40.10 -3.60 -6.55
N MET A 253 -41.01 -3.52 -5.57
CA MET A 253 -40.67 -3.66 -4.16
C MET A 253 -40.11 -5.06 -3.85
N SER A 254 -40.72 -6.12 -4.40
CA SER A 254 -40.22 -7.50 -4.28
C SER A 254 -38.84 -7.69 -4.92
N LYS A 255 -38.57 -7.05 -6.08
CA LYS A 255 -37.23 -7.05 -6.69
C LYS A 255 -36.20 -6.27 -5.86
N LEU A 256 -36.58 -5.13 -5.28
CA LEU A 256 -35.72 -4.34 -4.39
C LEU A 256 -35.39 -5.12 -3.10
N ASP A 257 -36.36 -5.81 -2.51
CA ASP A 257 -36.14 -6.66 -1.35
C ASP A 257 -35.28 -7.89 -1.69
N GLY A 258 -35.46 -8.46 -2.88
CA GLY A 258 -34.59 -9.52 -3.41
C GLY A 258 -33.13 -9.06 -3.62
N ILE A 259 -32.92 -7.84 -4.13
CA ILE A 259 -31.58 -7.25 -4.27
C ILE A 259 -30.95 -6.97 -2.91
N LYS A 260 -31.71 -6.43 -1.95
CA LYS A 260 -31.22 -6.19 -0.57
C LYS A 260 -30.85 -7.50 0.14
N MET A 261 -31.68 -8.53 0.00
CA MET A 261 -31.42 -9.87 0.53
C MET A 261 -30.16 -10.49 -0.10
N ASN A 262 -30.00 -10.37 -1.42
CA ASN A 262 -28.82 -10.88 -2.11
C ASN A 262 -27.54 -10.12 -1.73
N SER A 263 -27.57 -8.78 -1.64
CA SER A 263 -26.42 -8.00 -1.17
C SER A 263 -26.03 -8.37 0.25
N ARG A 264 -27.01 -8.53 1.15
CA ARG A 264 -26.77 -8.96 2.53
C ARG A 264 -26.18 -10.37 2.60
N ARG A 265 -26.69 -11.29 1.78
CA ARG A 265 -26.20 -12.68 1.70
C ARG A 265 -24.77 -12.76 1.13
N VAL A 266 -24.43 -11.90 0.16
CA VAL A 266 -23.05 -11.79 -0.37
C VAL A 266 -22.10 -11.20 0.68
N GLU A 267 -22.53 -10.19 1.45
CA GLU A 267 -21.73 -9.66 2.56
C GLU A 267 -21.53 -10.68 3.69
N GLU A 268 -22.59 -11.41 4.04
CA GLU A 268 -22.53 -12.48 5.05
C GLU A 268 -21.65 -13.64 4.58
N GLN A 269 -21.70 -14.03 3.30
CA GLN A 269 -20.76 -15.00 2.72
C GLN A 269 -19.32 -14.49 2.72
N LYS A 270 -19.06 -13.21 2.38
CA LYS A 270 -17.72 -12.63 2.44
C LYS A 270 -17.16 -12.62 3.87
N LYS A 271 -18.00 -12.30 4.86
CA LYS A 271 -17.63 -12.37 6.28
C LYS A 271 -17.35 -13.81 6.70
N PHE A 272 -18.20 -14.75 6.31
CA PHE A 272 -18.02 -16.17 6.62
C PHE A 272 -16.75 -16.77 6.00
N VAL A 273 -16.43 -16.41 4.74
CA VAL A 273 -15.18 -16.85 4.10
C VAL A 273 -13.96 -16.17 4.74
N ALA A 274 -14.05 -14.90 5.13
CA ALA A 274 -12.98 -14.23 5.86
C ALA A 274 -12.76 -14.85 7.26
N GLU A 275 -13.83 -15.23 7.95
CA GLU A 275 -13.76 -15.93 9.24
C GLU A 275 -13.21 -17.36 9.11
N LYS A 276 -13.64 -18.12 8.09
CA LYS A 276 -13.03 -19.43 7.78
C LYS A 276 -11.56 -19.35 7.37
N LYS A 277 -11.13 -18.27 6.69
CA LYS A 277 -9.71 -18.04 6.37
C LYS A 277 -8.88 -17.71 7.61
N ILE A 278 -9.49 -17.06 8.59
CA ILE A 278 -8.90 -16.81 9.90
C ILE A 278 -8.74 -18.13 10.66
N GLU A 279 -9.78 -18.97 10.68
CA GLU A 279 -9.75 -20.30 11.33
C GLU A 279 -8.79 -21.29 10.64
N SER A 280 -8.64 -21.24 9.31
CA SER A 280 -7.72 -22.11 8.55
C SER A 280 -6.25 -21.64 8.52
N GLY A 281 -5.93 -20.51 9.17
CA GLY A 281 -4.55 -20.02 9.28
C GLY A 281 -3.96 -19.41 8.00
N GLU A 282 -4.79 -19.13 6.99
CA GLU A 282 -4.41 -18.46 5.74
C GLU A 282 -4.56 -16.94 5.80
N ILE A 283 -4.19 -16.34 6.93
CA ILE A 283 -4.29 -14.89 7.10
C ILE A 283 -3.09 -14.22 6.41
N ALA A 284 -3.34 -13.55 5.29
CA ALA A 284 -2.41 -12.57 4.75
C ALA A 284 -2.61 -11.22 5.48
N LEU A 285 -1.60 -10.80 6.24
CA LEU A 285 -1.61 -9.51 6.93
C LEU A 285 -0.96 -8.44 6.06
N SER A 286 -1.53 -7.24 6.04
CA SER A 286 -0.83 -6.07 5.50
C SER A 286 0.32 -5.64 6.42
N HIS A 287 1.23 -4.81 5.92
CA HIS A 287 2.29 -4.20 6.73
C HIS A 287 1.71 -3.41 7.92
N THR A 288 0.65 -2.63 7.68
CA THR A 288 -0.05 -1.85 8.70
C THR A 288 -0.67 -2.75 9.78
N ASP A 289 -1.30 -3.87 9.41
CA ASP A 289 -1.89 -4.80 10.37
C ASP A 289 -0.82 -5.38 11.31
N ARG A 290 0.35 -5.78 10.76
CA ARG A 290 1.48 -6.27 11.56
C ARG A 290 1.98 -5.22 12.54
N LEU A 291 2.13 -3.97 12.09
CA LEU A 291 2.56 -2.87 12.95
C LEU A 291 1.60 -2.66 14.12
N ILE A 292 0.30 -2.68 13.86
CA ILE A 292 -0.74 -2.57 14.89
C ILE A 292 -0.63 -3.74 15.88
N LEU A 293 -0.44 -4.97 15.39
CA LEU A 293 -0.31 -6.14 16.25
C LEU A 293 0.94 -6.11 17.13
N VAL A 294 2.08 -5.61 16.63
CA VAL A 294 3.29 -5.44 17.48
C VAL A 294 3.05 -4.37 18.55
N ARG A 295 2.40 -3.25 18.21
CA ARG A 295 2.07 -2.22 19.21
C ARG A 295 1.14 -2.75 20.29
N LEU A 296 0.11 -3.49 19.88
CA LEU A 296 -0.85 -4.12 20.76
C LEU A 296 -0.16 -5.15 21.67
N PHE A 297 0.75 -5.95 21.10
CA PHE A 297 1.60 -6.86 21.84
C PHE A 297 2.40 -6.14 22.92
N GLU A 298 3.14 -5.09 22.56
CA GLU A 298 3.96 -4.33 23.53
C GLU A 298 3.11 -3.66 24.62
N GLU A 299 1.90 -3.18 24.30
CA GLU A 299 0.98 -2.62 25.31
C GLU A 299 0.52 -3.70 26.30
N ILE A 300 0.13 -4.88 25.82
CA ILE A 300 -0.28 -6.00 26.67
C ILE A 300 0.89 -6.52 27.51
N GLN A 301 2.10 -6.53 26.95
CA GLN A 301 3.30 -6.93 27.66
C GLN A 301 3.67 -5.96 28.80
N LYS A 302 3.48 -4.66 28.59
CA LYS A 302 3.62 -3.66 29.67
C LYS A 302 2.61 -3.90 30.79
N ILE A 303 1.36 -4.22 30.44
CA ILE A 303 0.34 -4.57 31.43
C ILE A 303 0.75 -5.81 32.21
N LEU A 304 1.21 -6.87 31.54
CA LEU A 304 1.69 -8.08 32.22
C LEU A 304 2.86 -7.76 33.15
N ALA A 305 3.85 -6.99 32.69
CA ALA A 305 4.99 -6.57 33.52
C ALA A 305 4.57 -5.78 34.77
N GLU A 306 3.61 -4.85 34.62
CA GLU A 306 3.04 -4.07 35.73
C GLU A 306 2.35 -4.99 36.74
N LEU A 307 1.53 -5.94 36.27
CA LEU A 307 0.82 -6.88 37.13
C LEU A 307 1.78 -7.77 37.91
N VAL A 308 2.79 -8.35 37.25
CA VAL A 308 3.82 -9.15 37.93
C VAL A 308 4.65 -8.29 38.88
N GLY A 309 4.95 -7.05 38.48
CA GLY A 309 5.69 -6.07 39.29
C GLY A 309 4.98 -5.65 40.57
N SER A 310 3.66 -5.88 40.68
CA SER A 310 2.93 -5.67 41.94
C SER A 310 3.20 -6.77 42.99
N TYR A 311 3.73 -7.93 42.56
CA TYR A 311 4.04 -9.09 43.41
C TYR A 311 5.55 -9.39 43.48
N THR A 312 6.36 -8.80 42.61
CA THR A 312 7.80 -9.05 42.48
C THR A 312 8.55 -7.76 42.19
N ASP A 313 9.82 -7.66 42.61
CA ASP A 313 10.68 -6.51 42.33
C ASP A 313 10.81 -6.21 40.82
N ALA A 314 10.69 -4.93 40.44
CA ALA A 314 10.69 -4.50 39.04
C ALA A 314 11.94 -4.95 38.26
N LYS A 315 13.14 -4.91 38.88
CA LYS A 315 14.38 -5.35 38.20
C LYS A 315 14.39 -6.86 37.97
N LYS A 316 13.74 -7.63 38.86
CA LYS A 316 13.56 -9.07 38.65
C LYS A 316 12.61 -9.32 37.47
N VAL A 317 11.52 -8.56 37.37
CA VAL A 317 10.57 -8.65 36.23
C VAL A 317 11.27 -8.33 34.90
N GLU A 318 12.02 -7.23 34.82
CA GLU A 318 12.80 -6.87 33.62
C GLU A 318 13.76 -7.99 33.22
N LYS A 319 14.58 -8.48 34.16
CA LYS A 319 15.53 -9.57 33.90
C LYS A 319 14.83 -10.85 33.45
N MET A 320 13.67 -11.15 34.01
CA MET A 320 12.86 -12.31 33.66
C MET A 320 12.29 -12.18 32.25
N PHE A 321 11.73 -11.01 31.91
CA PHE A 321 11.14 -10.73 30.59
C PHE A 321 12.20 -10.69 29.50
N PHE A 322 13.39 -10.15 29.80
CA PHE A 322 14.54 -10.20 28.90
C PHE A 322 14.94 -11.65 28.59
N LYS A 323 15.08 -12.49 29.61
CA LYS A 323 15.42 -13.91 29.42
C LYS A 323 14.35 -14.66 28.62
N ALA A 324 13.07 -14.43 28.91
CA ALA A 324 11.97 -15.02 28.17
C ALA A 324 12.00 -14.61 26.69
N ALA A 325 12.23 -13.32 26.41
CA ALA A 325 12.39 -12.82 25.05
C ALA A 325 13.60 -13.44 24.33
N ASP A 326 14.76 -13.55 25.00
CA ASP A 326 15.96 -14.18 24.44
C ASP A 326 15.72 -15.67 24.10
N THR A 327 15.03 -16.41 24.97
CA THR A 327 14.62 -17.80 24.70
C THR A 327 13.71 -17.90 23.48
N ALA A 328 12.69 -17.06 23.38
CA ALA A 328 11.76 -17.04 22.25
C ALA A 328 12.45 -16.62 20.94
N ILE A 329 13.43 -15.71 20.99
CA ILE A 329 14.26 -15.33 19.84
C ILE A 329 15.05 -16.52 19.32
N LYS A 330 15.64 -17.33 20.22
CA LYS A 330 16.37 -18.54 19.84
C LYS A 330 15.45 -19.59 19.19
N LYS A 331 14.17 -19.64 19.58
CA LYS A 331 13.16 -20.51 18.96
C LYS A 331 12.73 -20.02 17.57
N ASN A 332 12.72 -18.71 17.33
CA ASN A 332 12.24 -18.11 16.07
C ASN A 332 13.23 -17.07 15.49
N PRO A 333 14.47 -17.46 15.19
CA PRO A 333 15.51 -16.52 14.77
C PRO A 333 15.13 -15.80 13.47
N GLU A 334 14.46 -16.49 12.55
CA GLU A 334 14.04 -15.95 11.25
C GLU A 334 13.21 -14.65 11.35
N ILE A 335 12.38 -14.54 12.39
CA ILE A 335 11.47 -13.41 12.59
C ILE A 335 11.97 -12.48 13.69
N MET A 336 12.61 -13.03 14.72
CA MET A 336 12.89 -12.32 15.96
C MET A 336 14.38 -11.95 16.11
N LYS A 337 15.23 -12.23 15.12
CA LYS A 337 16.65 -11.87 15.13
C LYS A 337 16.83 -10.39 15.46
N LYS A 338 17.63 -10.11 16.50
CA LYS A 338 17.93 -8.75 16.98
C LYS A 338 16.68 -7.96 17.42
N ALA A 339 15.56 -8.61 17.72
CA ALA A 339 14.37 -7.93 18.21
C ALA A 339 14.58 -7.33 19.62
N ILE A 340 15.49 -7.87 20.44
CA ILE A 340 15.85 -7.31 21.76
C ILE A 340 16.96 -6.26 21.71
N THR A 341 17.37 -5.81 20.52
CA THR A 341 18.36 -4.73 20.39
C THR A 341 17.71 -3.47 19.84
N ASP A 342 18.13 -2.31 20.34
CA ASP A 342 17.71 -1.02 19.83
C ASP A 342 18.30 -0.71 18.42
N ARG A 343 18.09 0.51 17.95
CA ARG A 343 18.57 0.95 16.63
C ARG A 343 20.10 0.98 16.58
N GLU A 344 20.71 1.35 17.70
CA GLU A 344 22.15 1.42 17.93
C GLU A 344 22.79 0.05 18.18
N GLY A 345 21.98 -1.01 18.28
CA GLY A 345 22.44 -2.38 18.51
C GLY A 345 22.70 -2.73 19.98
N ARG A 346 22.32 -1.87 20.93
CA ARG A 346 22.43 -2.13 22.37
C ARG A 346 21.26 -2.99 22.84
N LEU A 347 21.50 -3.82 23.85
CA LEU A 347 20.48 -4.72 24.40
C LEU A 347 19.44 -3.94 25.20
N ARG A 348 18.17 -4.19 24.91
CA ARG A 348 17.01 -3.68 25.65
C ARG A 348 16.77 -4.58 26.86
N THR A 349 17.30 -4.17 28.02
CA THR A 349 17.31 -4.99 29.25
C THR A 349 15.93 -5.14 29.90
N ASP A 350 14.97 -4.30 29.53
CA ASP A 350 13.57 -4.39 29.94
C ASP A 350 12.82 -5.53 29.22
N GLY A 351 13.46 -6.18 28.24
CA GLY A 351 12.89 -7.24 27.43
C GLY A 351 11.95 -6.73 26.33
N SER A 352 11.75 -5.42 26.17
CA SER A 352 10.91 -4.88 25.09
C SER A 352 11.48 -5.19 23.72
N LEU A 353 10.60 -5.29 22.72
CA LEU A 353 10.99 -5.65 21.36
C LEU A 353 11.03 -4.43 20.44
N GLU A 354 12.05 -4.38 19.58
CA GLU A 354 12.20 -3.37 18.56
C GLU A 354 11.33 -3.71 17.34
N THR A 355 10.21 -3.00 17.23
CA THR A 355 9.22 -3.16 16.16
C THR A 355 9.85 -3.11 14.76
N ALA A 356 10.76 -2.17 14.51
CA ALA A 356 11.40 -2.03 13.20
C ALA A 356 12.18 -3.29 12.80
N ARG A 357 12.85 -3.95 13.76
CA ARG A 357 13.61 -5.18 13.53
C ARG A 357 12.68 -6.35 13.20
N ILE A 358 11.61 -6.52 13.97
CA ILE A 358 10.60 -7.55 13.68
C ILE A 358 10.03 -7.36 12.27
N MET A 359 9.63 -6.13 11.94
CA MET A 359 9.03 -5.83 10.63
C MET A 359 9.99 -6.09 9.47
N ALA A 360 11.26 -5.69 9.61
CA ALA A 360 12.30 -5.96 8.61
C ALA A 360 12.50 -7.47 8.40
N ASN A 361 12.59 -8.24 9.49
CA ASN A 361 12.76 -9.68 9.44
C ASN A 361 11.55 -10.40 8.80
N VAL A 362 10.32 -10.00 9.15
CA VAL A 362 9.11 -10.56 8.54
C VAL A 362 9.06 -10.30 7.05
N ASN A 363 9.44 -9.10 6.60
CA ASN A 363 9.46 -8.75 5.18
C ASN A 363 10.52 -9.57 4.42
N ALA A 364 11.69 -9.79 5.04
CA ALA A 364 12.77 -10.60 4.49
C ALA A 364 12.48 -12.12 4.52
N TYR A 365 11.51 -12.57 5.32
CA TYR A 365 11.19 -13.99 5.44
C TYR A 365 10.65 -14.58 4.12
N PRO A 366 11.23 -15.68 3.61
CA PRO A 366 10.87 -16.22 2.30
C PRO A 366 9.52 -16.96 2.33
N GLY A 367 8.68 -16.65 1.34
CA GLY A 367 7.43 -17.38 1.08
C GLY A 367 6.24 -16.48 0.78
N THR A 368 5.05 -17.09 0.83
CA THR A 368 3.78 -16.38 0.64
C THR A 368 3.46 -15.48 1.83
N GLU A 369 2.56 -14.52 1.64
CA GLU A 369 2.14 -13.61 2.71
C GLU A 369 1.53 -14.36 3.90
N ALA A 370 0.77 -15.42 3.65
CA ALA A 370 0.23 -16.27 4.70
C ALA A 370 1.33 -17.02 5.48
N LYS A 371 2.40 -17.47 4.82
CA LYS A 371 3.54 -18.11 5.49
C LYS A 371 4.29 -17.10 6.37
N ARG A 372 4.49 -15.87 5.87
CA ARG A 372 5.07 -14.75 6.63
C ARG A 372 4.23 -14.41 7.86
N SER A 373 2.92 -14.26 7.70
CA SER A 373 2.01 -14.00 8.83
C SER A 373 2.05 -15.11 9.88
N ARG A 374 2.06 -16.39 9.46
CA ARG A 374 2.15 -17.52 10.39
C ARG A 374 3.45 -17.51 11.20
N ALA A 375 4.59 -17.28 10.53
CA ALA A 375 5.87 -17.16 11.22
C ALA A 375 5.90 -15.95 12.16
N PHE A 376 5.32 -14.81 11.74
CA PHE A 376 5.15 -13.63 12.57
C PHE A 376 4.33 -13.90 13.84
N PHE A 377 3.16 -14.52 13.71
CA PHE A 377 2.32 -14.89 14.85
C PHE A 377 3.04 -15.84 15.81
N LYS A 378 3.71 -16.86 15.27
CA LYS A 378 4.49 -17.82 16.07
C LYS A 378 5.59 -17.12 16.87
N GLY A 379 6.32 -16.19 16.26
CA GLY A 379 7.36 -15.42 16.95
C GLY A 379 6.81 -14.61 18.14
N LEU A 380 5.68 -13.93 17.96
CA LEU A 380 5.05 -13.17 19.05
C LEU A 380 4.44 -14.09 20.12
N ARG A 381 3.78 -15.17 19.72
CA ARG A 381 3.20 -16.18 20.62
C ARG A 381 4.26 -16.77 21.53
N ASP A 382 5.38 -17.21 20.97
CA ASP A 382 6.46 -17.83 21.75
C ASP A 382 7.06 -16.85 22.77
N VAL A 383 7.16 -15.55 22.46
CA VAL A 383 7.58 -14.54 23.46
C VAL A 383 6.54 -14.43 24.58
N PHE A 384 5.26 -14.39 24.23
CA PHE A 384 4.18 -14.31 25.22
C PHE A 384 4.19 -15.52 26.15
N GLU A 385 4.28 -16.72 25.57
CA GLU A 385 4.29 -18.00 26.27
C GLU A 385 5.50 -18.11 27.22
N GLU A 386 6.71 -17.80 26.74
CA GLU A 386 7.90 -17.80 27.59
C GLU A 386 7.78 -16.83 28.77
N ARG A 387 7.10 -15.69 28.58
CA ARG A 387 6.85 -14.74 29.69
C ARG A 387 5.83 -15.29 30.67
N LEU A 388 4.77 -15.93 30.21
CA LEU A 388 3.80 -16.58 31.10
C LEU A 388 4.44 -17.72 31.90
N ILE A 389 5.27 -18.54 31.26
CA ILE A 389 6.06 -19.59 31.94
C ILE A 389 6.96 -18.95 33.00
N ALA A 390 7.64 -17.86 32.66
CA ALA A 390 8.50 -17.18 33.62
C ALA A 390 7.72 -16.60 34.80
N CYS A 391 6.51 -16.06 34.56
CA CYS A 391 5.60 -15.63 35.62
C CYS A 391 5.19 -16.80 36.51
N GLU A 392 4.80 -17.94 35.92
CA GLU A 392 4.44 -19.16 36.65
C GLU A 392 5.59 -19.68 37.54
N ILE A 393 6.84 -19.57 37.09
CA ILE A 393 8.00 -19.93 37.90
C ILE A 393 8.24 -18.93 39.03
N ALA A 394 7.92 -17.65 38.82
CA ALA A 394 8.19 -16.57 39.76
C ALA A 394 7.10 -16.39 40.84
N THR A 395 5.88 -16.84 40.59
CA THR A 395 4.71 -16.61 41.45
C THR A 395 4.04 -17.92 41.84
N ASP A 396 3.31 -17.93 42.96
CA ASP A 396 2.44 -19.05 43.31
C ASP A 396 1.19 -19.13 42.41
N ILE A 397 0.46 -20.25 42.52
CA ILE A 397 -0.72 -20.55 41.70
C ILE A 397 -1.80 -19.47 41.86
N ASP A 398 -2.10 -19.06 43.09
CA ASP A 398 -3.13 -18.06 43.39
C ASP A 398 -2.80 -16.69 42.78
N THR A 399 -1.53 -16.29 42.87
CA THR A 399 -1.03 -15.04 42.30
C THR A 399 -1.06 -15.10 40.77
N ARG A 400 -0.65 -16.21 40.17
CA ARG A 400 -0.71 -16.44 38.72
C ARG A 400 -2.13 -16.33 38.19
N GLU A 401 -3.11 -16.91 38.87
CA GLU A 401 -4.52 -16.85 38.48
C GLU A 401 -5.07 -15.42 38.55
N ARG A 402 -4.70 -14.66 39.60
CA ARG A 402 -5.05 -13.24 39.72
C ARG A 402 -4.41 -12.39 38.62
N ILE A 403 -3.13 -12.58 38.34
CA ILE A 403 -2.42 -11.89 37.26
C ILE A 403 -3.08 -12.18 35.92
N THR A 404 -3.38 -13.45 35.62
CA THR A 404 -3.98 -13.84 34.35
C THR A 404 -5.39 -13.28 34.19
N SER A 405 -6.21 -13.37 35.24
CA SER A 405 -7.58 -12.81 35.24
C SER A 405 -7.57 -11.29 35.04
N GLU A 406 -6.69 -10.56 35.73
CA GLU A 406 -6.59 -9.11 35.60
C GLU A 406 -5.97 -8.71 34.25
N LEU A 407 -5.03 -9.50 33.71
CA LEU A 407 -4.48 -9.32 32.37
C LEU A 407 -5.57 -9.42 31.32
N MET A 408 -6.39 -10.48 31.36
CA MET A 408 -7.53 -10.66 30.46
C MET A 408 -8.50 -9.49 30.53
N ARG A 409 -8.83 -9.05 31.76
CA ARG A 409 -9.72 -7.89 31.97
C ARG A 409 -9.15 -6.59 31.37
N ARG A 410 -7.86 -6.31 31.60
CA ARG A 410 -7.20 -5.11 31.07
C ARG A 410 -7.00 -5.18 29.56
N MET A 411 -6.71 -6.36 29.02
CA MET A 411 -6.56 -6.59 27.59
C MET A 411 -7.87 -6.33 26.84
N THR A 412 -9.02 -6.78 27.35
CA THR A 412 -10.34 -6.46 26.77
C THR A 412 -10.59 -4.94 26.72
N LYS A 413 -10.13 -4.18 27.73
CA LYS A 413 -10.19 -2.71 27.70
C LYS A 413 -9.28 -2.12 26.63
N VAL A 414 -8.07 -2.66 26.44
CA VAL A 414 -7.16 -2.22 25.36
C VAL A 414 -7.82 -2.44 24.00
N PHE A 415 -8.42 -3.60 23.75
CA PHE A 415 -9.12 -3.89 22.49
C PHE A 415 -10.36 -3.03 22.25
N SER A 416 -10.91 -2.44 23.31
CA SER A 416 -12.07 -1.54 23.23
C SER A 416 -11.71 -0.09 22.94
N LYS A 417 -10.41 0.27 22.95
CA LYS A 417 -9.97 1.62 22.58
C LYS A 417 -10.15 1.84 21.07
N ASN A 418 -10.57 3.04 20.68
CA ASN A 418 -10.81 3.41 19.27
C ASN A 418 -9.58 3.28 18.36
N ASP A 419 -8.38 3.21 18.94
CA ASP A 419 -7.12 3.08 18.22
C ASP A 419 -6.91 1.69 17.59
N TYR A 420 -7.68 0.68 18.03
CA TYR A 420 -7.56 -0.69 17.56
C TYR A 420 -8.84 -1.17 16.87
N ASN A 421 -8.72 -1.65 15.63
CA ASN A 421 -9.83 -2.31 14.97
C ASN A 421 -10.17 -3.62 15.69
N ARG A 422 -11.46 -3.90 15.95
CA ARG A 422 -11.96 -5.15 16.55
C ARG A 422 -11.40 -6.41 15.87
N LYS A 423 -11.13 -6.34 14.55
CA LYS A 423 -10.45 -7.39 13.79
C LYS A 423 -9.07 -7.75 14.36
N MET A 424 -8.27 -6.74 14.74
CA MET A 424 -6.92 -6.95 15.28
C MET A 424 -6.95 -7.62 16.65
N GLY A 425 -7.90 -7.24 17.51
CA GLY A 425 -8.13 -7.93 18.79
C GLY A 425 -8.47 -9.40 18.59
N LYS A 426 -9.38 -9.73 17.65
CA LYS A 426 -9.73 -11.13 17.32
C LYS A 426 -8.51 -11.92 16.83
N ILE A 427 -7.73 -11.35 15.91
CA ILE A 427 -6.50 -11.99 15.39
C ILE A 427 -5.47 -12.19 16.51
N PHE A 428 -5.30 -11.19 17.39
CA PHE A 428 -4.38 -11.30 18.52
C PHE A 428 -4.77 -12.46 19.44
N MET A 429 -6.04 -12.55 19.82
CA MET A 429 -6.55 -13.62 20.69
C MET A 429 -6.40 -15.01 20.07
N GLN A 430 -6.67 -15.14 18.77
CA GLN A 430 -6.64 -16.45 18.10
C GLN A 430 -5.23 -16.92 17.75
N HIS A 431 -4.32 -16.01 17.44
CA HIS A 431 -3.01 -16.37 16.88
C HIS A 431 -1.82 -16.03 17.77
N ILE A 432 -1.91 -15.02 18.64
CA ILE A 432 -0.77 -14.56 19.45
C ILE A 432 -0.94 -14.96 20.92
N MET A 433 -2.14 -14.81 21.48
CA MET A 433 -2.41 -15.26 22.83
C MET A 433 -2.24 -16.78 22.91
N PRO A 434 -1.38 -17.31 23.80
CA PRO A 434 -1.30 -18.74 24.01
C PRO A 434 -2.64 -19.28 24.50
N ASP A 435 -2.96 -20.53 24.14
CA ASP A 435 -4.08 -21.26 24.74
C ASP A 435 -3.71 -21.55 26.19
N THR A 436 -3.89 -20.56 27.04
CA THR A 436 -3.95 -20.80 28.47
C THR A 436 -5.23 -21.59 28.68
N SER A 437 -5.18 -22.66 29.46
CA SER A 437 -6.34 -23.46 29.88
C SER A 437 -7.34 -22.67 30.76
N LEU A 438 -7.33 -21.33 30.63
CA LEU A 438 -8.13 -20.33 31.31
C LEU A 438 -8.98 -19.55 30.29
N GLN A 439 -9.17 -20.06 29.06
CA GLN A 439 -10.35 -19.69 28.29
C GLN A 439 -11.54 -20.02 29.17
N ALA A 440 -12.06 -18.99 29.83
CA ALA A 440 -13.26 -19.07 30.64
C ALA A 440 -14.30 -19.80 29.79
N GLU A 441 -14.88 -20.84 30.35
CA GLU A 441 -16.13 -21.41 29.87
C GLU A 441 -17.09 -20.22 29.73
N ASP A 442 -17.30 -19.78 28.49
CA ASP A 442 -18.37 -18.85 28.14
C ASP A 442 -19.69 -19.63 28.33
N ASP A 443 -20.19 -19.64 29.56
CA ASP A 443 -21.58 -19.97 29.93
C ASP A 443 -22.50 -18.74 29.80
#